data_AF-A0A6A3A8M4-F1
#
_entry.id   AF-A0A6A3A8M4-F1
#
_cell.length_a   1.000
_cell.length_b   1.000
_cell.length_c   1.000
_cell.angle_alpha   90.00
_cell.angle_beta   90.00
_cell.angle_gamma   90.00
#
_symmetry.space_group_name_H-M   'P 1'
#
loop_
_entity.id
_entity.type
_entity.pdbx_description
1 polymer ?
#
loop_
_entity_poly.entity_id
_entity_poly.type
_entity_poly.pdbx_seq_one_letter_code
_entity_poly.pdbx_strand_id
1 'polypeptide(L)'
;MITLTMKAMGINDLLSSDFMDPPAPQALQSAMEQLYSLGALDEEGLLTKLGRKMAEFPLDPPLSKMLVASVDLGCSDEVLTIIAMIQIGNIFYMPREKQAQADQKRAKFFQLEGDHLTLLVVYEAWKAKNFSGP
;
A
#
# COMPACT_ATOMS: atom_id res chain seq x y z
N MET A 1 6.39 -5.81 -5.36
CA MET A 1 6.87 -4.67 -6.18
C MET A 1 7.81 -5.10 -7.30
N ILE A 2 8.89 -5.83 -7.01
CA ILE A 2 9.94 -6.19 -8.00
C ILE A 2 9.36 -6.98 -9.18
N THR A 3 8.61 -8.05 -8.93
CA THR A 3 7.99 -8.90 -9.98
C THR A 3 7.10 -8.12 -10.94
N LEU A 4 6.29 -7.17 -10.43
CA LEU A 4 5.43 -6.31 -11.26
C LEU A 4 6.26 -5.38 -12.14
N THR A 5 7.31 -4.80 -11.57
CA THR A 5 8.21 -3.89 -12.29
C THR A 5 8.96 -4.62 -13.41
N MET A 6 9.47 -5.83 -13.13
CA MET A 6 10.13 -6.67 -14.14
C MET A 6 9.20 -7.04 -15.28
N LYS A 7 7.94 -7.41 -14.98
CA LYS A 7 6.92 -7.67 -15.99
C LYS A 7 6.60 -6.42 -16.82
N ALA A 8 6.54 -5.24 -16.19
CA ALA A 8 6.33 -3.97 -16.88
C ALA A 8 7.53 -3.59 -17.79
N MET A 9 8.75 -3.99 -17.44
CA MET A 9 9.95 -3.83 -18.27
C MET A 9 9.99 -4.81 -19.47
N GLY A 10 9.05 -5.75 -19.58
CA GLY A 10 8.98 -6.72 -20.66
C GLY A 10 9.69 -8.05 -20.38
N ILE A 11 10.13 -8.29 -19.14
CA ILE A 11 10.74 -9.56 -18.73
C ILE A 11 9.59 -10.56 -18.45
N ASN A 12 9.28 -11.38 -19.45
CA ASN A 12 8.16 -12.32 -19.37
C ASN A 12 8.54 -13.64 -18.70
N ASP A 13 9.76 -14.15 -18.95
CA ASP A 13 10.29 -15.34 -18.30
C ASP A 13 11.13 -14.94 -17.09
N LEU A 14 10.49 -14.91 -15.92
CA LEU A 14 11.14 -14.60 -14.66
C LEU A 14 11.93 -15.78 -14.11
N LEU A 15 11.65 -17.01 -14.53
CA LEU A 15 12.32 -18.21 -14.02
C LEU A 15 13.64 -18.47 -14.77
N SER A 16 13.70 -18.09 -16.05
CA SER A 16 14.92 -18.16 -16.86
C SER A 16 15.73 -16.86 -16.87
N SER A 17 15.31 -15.84 -16.11
CA SER A 17 15.99 -14.55 -16.10
C SER A 17 17.38 -14.69 -15.48
N ASP A 18 18.36 -14.00 -16.06
CA ASP A 18 19.78 -14.07 -15.66
C ASP A 18 20.04 -13.22 -14.40
N PHE A 19 19.55 -13.69 -13.26
CA PHE A 19 19.83 -13.07 -11.96
C PHE A 19 21.24 -13.46 -11.49
N MET A 20 22.01 -12.49 -10.99
CA MET A 20 23.30 -12.76 -10.36
C MET A 20 23.16 -13.71 -9.16
N ASP A 21 22.11 -13.50 -8.35
CA ASP A 21 21.66 -14.42 -7.31
C ASP A 21 20.15 -14.63 -7.49
N PRO A 22 19.72 -15.76 -8.09
CA PRO A 22 18.31 -15.98 -8.36
C PRO A 22 17.52 -16.14 -7.04
N PRO A 23 16.38 -15.47 -6.89
CA PRO A 23 15.50 -15.70 -5.75
C PRO A 23 14.96 -17.14 -5.79
N ALA A 24 14.51 -17.64 -4.64
CA ALA A 24 13.89 -18.97 -4.57
C ALA A 24 12.72 -19.08 -5.56
N PRO A 25 12.64 -20.14 -6.39
CA PRO A 25 11.57 -20.28 -7.39
C PRO A 25 10.15 -20.18 -6.78
N GLN A 26 9.98 -20.70 -5.56
CA GLN A 26 8.73 -20.62 -4.80
C GLN A 26 8.33 -19.16 -4.48
N ALA A 27 9.29 -18.28 -4.20
CA ALA A 27 9.02 -16.88 -3.93
C ALA A 27 8.57 -16.13 -5.19
N LEU A 28 9.17 -16.43 -6.34
CA LEU A 28 8.74 -15.91 -7.64
C LEU A 28 7.32 -16.38 -7.97
N GLN A 29 7.04 -17.67 -7.80
CA GLN A 29 5.72 -18.24 -8.03
C GLN A 29 4.66 -17.58 -7.14
N SER A 30 4.92 -17.47 -5.84
CA SER A 30 3.98 -16.81 -4.92
C SER A 30 3.74 -15.34 -5.29
N ALA A 31 4.77 -14.62 -5.72
CA ALA A 31 4.62 -13.24 -6.18
C ALA A 31 3.77 -13.15 -7.46
N MET A 32 3.93 -14.09 -8.41
CA MET A 32 3.10 -14.16 -9.61
C MET A 32 1.64 -14.48 -9.27
N GLU A 33 1.40 -15.42 -8.37
CA GLU A 33 0.05 -15.78 -7.89
C GLU A 33 -0.64 -14.59 -7.19
N GLN A 34 0.10 -13.83 -6.39
CA GLN A 34 -0.40 -12.59 -5.79
C GLN A 34 -0.76 -11.54 -6.84
N LEU A 35 0.06 -11.36 -7.88
CA LEU A 35 -0.24 -10.40 -8.94
C LEU A 35 -1.43 -10.84 -9.80
N TYR A 36 -1.58 -12.14 -10.01
CA TYR A 36 -2.75 -12.71 -10.67
C TYR A 36 -4.03 -12.48 -9.86
N SER A 37 -4.01 -12.74 -8.54
CA SER A 37 -5.18 -12.53 -7.68
C SER A 37 -5.61 -11.05 -7.58
N LEU A 38 -4.66 -10.12 -7.70
CA LEU A 38 -4.93 -8.68 -7.78
C LEU A 38 -5.46 -8.23 -9.15
N GLY A 39 -5.47 -9.10 -10.16
CA GLY A 39 -5.84 -8.82 -11.54
C GLY A 39 -4.77 -8.05 -12.32
N ALA A 40 -3.53 -7.98 -11.80
CA ALA A 40 -2.41 -7.34 -12.49
C ALA A 40 -1.87 -8.22 -13.63
N LEU A 41 -2.01 -9.54 -13.51
CA LEU A 41 -1.69 -10.52 -14.56
C LEU A 41 -2.96 -11.22 -15.07
N ASP A 42 -2.95 -11.65 -16.33
CA ASP A 42 -3.97 -12.53 -16.90
C ASP A 42 -3.60 -14.02 -16.74
N GLU A 43 -4.43 -14.91 -17.28
CA GLU A 43 -4.24 -16.37 -17.23
C GLU A 43 -2.95 -16.85 -17.93
N GLU A 44 -2.44 -16.07 -18.88
CA GLU A 44 -1.19 -16.34 -19.59
C GLU A 44 0.03 -15.75 -18.85
N GLY A 45 -0.19 -15.07 -17.71
CA GLY A 45 0.86 -14.43 -16.91
C GLY A 45 1.40 -13.15 -17.55
N LEU A 46 0.62 -12.54 -18.45
CA LEU A 46 0.93 -11.26 -19.10
C LEU A 46 0.28 -10.10 -18.36
N LEU A 47 0.87 -8.91 -18.51
CA LEU A 47 0.46 -7.72 -17.77
C LEU A 47 -0.84 -7.14 -18.34
N THR A 48 -1.88 -7.07 -17.50
CA THR A 48 -3.18 -6.49 -17.88
C THR A 48 -3.11 -4.96 -17.97
N LYS A 49 -4.17 -4.32 -18.48
CA LYS A 49 -4.29 -2.85 -18.45
C LYS A 49 -4.23 -2.29 -17.02
N LEU A 50 -4.81 -3.02 -16.07
CA LEU A 50 -4.75 -2.69 -14.64
C LEU A 50 -3.33 -2.85 -14.11
N GLY A 51 -2.65 -3.96 -14.41
CA GLY A 51 -1.27 -4.19 -14.01
C GLY A 51 -0.31 -3.12 -14.53
N ARG A 52 -0.51 -2.65 -15.76
CA ARG A 52 0.26 -1.52 -16.32
C ARG A 52 0.08 -0.24 -15.52
N LYS A 53 -1.17 0.16 -15.24
CA LYS A 53 -1.45 1.31 -14.37
C LYS A 53 -0.82 1.13 -12.99
N MET A 54 -0.90 -0.07 -12.43
CA MET A 54 -0.33 -0.34 -11.11
C MET A 54 1.20 -0.17 -11.07
N ALA A 55 1.88 -0.49 -12.17
CA ALA A 55 3.33 -0.35 -12.31
C ALA A 55 3.82 1.10 -12.45
N GLU A 56 2.92 2.05 -12.73
CA GLU A 56 3.27 3.48 -12.80
C GLU A 56 3.46 4.10 -11.40
N PHE A 57 2.93 3.45 -10.35
CA PHE A 57 3.02 3.95 -8.98
C PHE A 57 4.20 3.31 -8.23
N PRO A 58 4.98 4.08 -7.45
CA PRO A 58 6.03 3.56 -6.57
C PRO A 58 5.43 2.98 -5.27
N LEU A 59 4.42 2.13 -5.41
CA LEU A 59 3.66 1.53 -4.31
C LEU A 59 3.74 0.00 -4.38
N ASP A 60 3.49 -0.64 -3.26
CA ASP A 60 3.28 -2.09 -3.27
C ASP A 60 2.02 -2.45 -4.07
N PRO A 61 2.00 -3.60 -4.78
CA PRO A 61 0.89 -3.96 -5.66
C PRO A 61 -0.50 -3.90 -4.99
N PRO A 62 -0.70 -4.35 -3.73
CA PRO A 62 -2.01 -4.22 -3.07
C PRO A 62 -2.44 -2.76 -2.88
N LEU A 63 -1.51 -1.87 -2.50
CA LEU A 63 -1.80 -0.44 -2.29
C LEU A 63 -2.04 0.28 -3.62
N SER A 64 -1.27 -0.06 -4.66
CA SER A 64 -1.46 0.44 -6.01
C SER A 64 -2.82 0.03 -6.57
N LYS A 65 -3.24 -1.23 -6.35
CA LYS A 65 -4.58 -1.71 -6.72
C LYS A 65 -5.68 -0.95 -5.97
N MET A 66 -5.51 -0.71 -4.67
CA MET A 66 -6.45 0.06 -3.85
C MET A 66 -6.60 1.49 -4.38
N LEU A 67 -5.49 2.16 -4.74
CA LEU A 67 -5.51 3.49 -5.31
C LEU A 67 -6.19 3.54 -6.68
N VAL A 68 -5.93 2.56 -7.56
CA VAL A 68 -6.56 2.53 -8.88
C VAL A 68 -8.07 2.26 -8.75
N ALA A 69 -8.48 1.39 -7.83
CA ALA A 69 -9.90 1.07 -7.59
C ALA A 69 -10.68 2.22 -6.93
N SER A 70 -10.02 3.07 -6.12
CA SER A 70 -10.68 4.19 -5.44
C SER A 70 -11.24 5.23 -6.41
N VAL A 71 -10.66 5.33 -7.62
CA VAL A 71 -11.14 6.23 -8.68
C VAL A 71 -12.55 5.84 -9.12
N ASP A 72 -12.78 4.53 -9.31
CA ASP A 72 -14.10 4.01 -9.72
C ASP A 72 -15.13 4.10 -8.59
N LEU A 73 -14.68 4.06 -7.33
CA LEU A 73 -15.51 4.17 -6.12
C LEU A 73 -15.74 5.61 -5.65
N GLY A 74 -15.04 6.59 -6.24
CA GLY A 74 -15.19 8.02 -5.90
C GLY A 74 -14.58 8.44 -4.56
N CYS A 75 -13.64 7.66 -4.00
CA CYS A 75 -13.00 7.90 -2.69
C CYS A 75 -11.48 8.05 -2.77
N SER A 76 -10.99 8.64 -3.87
CA SER A 76 -9.54 8.72 -4.13
C SER A 76 -8.78 9.61 -3.16
N ASP A 77 -9.37 10.68 -2.64
CA ASP A 77 -8.69 11.62 -1.72
C ASP A 77 -8.43 10.97 -0.36
N GLU A 78 -9.44 10.27 0.17
CA GLU A 78 -9.38 9.53 1.41
C GLU A 78 -8.40 8.36 1.30
N VAL A 79 -8.49 7.59 0.21
CA VAL A 79 -7.60 6.44 -0.03
C VAL A 79 -6.15 6.89 -0.20
N LEU A 80 -5.90 7.99 -0.91
CA LEU A 80 -4.55 8.55 -1.06
C LEU A 80 -3.96 8.93 0.30
N THR A 81 -4.77 9.57 1.14
CA THR A 81 -4.38 9.94 2.51
C THR A 81 -4.07 8.70 3.36
N ILE A 82 -4.92 7.68 3.32
CA ILE A 82 -4.71 6.43 4.04
C ILE A 82 -3.42 5.74 3.58
N ILE A 83 -3.16 5.66 2.26
CA ILE A 83 -1.94 5.07 1.71
C ILE A 83 -0.71 5.81 2.22
N ALA A 84 -0.73 7.15 2.18
CA ALA A 84 0.39 7.96 2.68
C ALA A 84 0.66 7.70 4.18
N MET A 85 -0.39 7.60 4.99
CA MET A 85 -0.26 7.31 6.43
C MET A 85 0.29 5.90 6.69
N ILE A 86 -0.13 4.90 5.91
CA ILE A 86 0.38 3.53 6.02
C ILE A 86 1.89 3.48 5.72
N GLN A 87 2.34 4.21 4.70
CA GLN A 87 3.76 4.21 4.29
C GLN A 87 4.70 4.81 5.35
N ILE A 88 4.22 5.79 6.13
CA ILE A 88 4.99 6.40 7.23
C ILE A 88 5.07 5.44 8.44
N GLY A 89 4.10 4.54 8.58
CA GLY A 89 4.04 3.57 9.67
C GLY A 89 3.38 4.13 10.94
N ASN A 90 3.90 3.75 12.11
CA ASN A 90 3.27 4.11 13.37
C ASN A 90 3.54 5.58 13.75
N ILE A 91 2.50 6.40 13.64
CA ILE A 91 2.50 7.82 14.01
C ILE A 91 2.22 8.08 15.50
N PHE A 92 1.79 7.07 16.26
CA PHE A 92 1.45 7.24 17.67
C PHE A 92 2.68 7.10 18.57
N TYR A 93 3.05 8.20 19.23
CA TYR A 93 4.13 8.21 20.22
C TYR A 93 3.60 7.86 21.62
N MET A 94 4.08 6.74 22.19
CA MET A 94 3.65 6.23 23.49
C MET A 94 4.85 6.00 24.43
N PRO A 95 5.31 7.04 25.14
CA PRO A 95 6.39 6.91 26.12
C PRO A 95 5.91 6.15 27.36
N ARG A 96 6.75 5.24 27.88
CA ARG A 96 6.42 4.36 29.02
C ARG A 96 5.90 5.10 30.25
N GLU A 97 6.45 6.26 30.55
CA GLU A 97 6.07 7.08 31.72
C GLU A 97 4.69 7.74 31.59
N LYS A 98 4.18 7.93 30.36
CA LYS A 98 2.93 8.64 30.09
C LYS A 98 1.97 7.82 29.24
N GLN A 99 2.02 6.50 29.36
CA GLN A 99 1.24 5.58 28.54
C GLN A 99 -0.26 5.86 28.63
N ALA A 100 -0.80 6.02 29.84
CA ALA A 100 -2.22 6.35 30.05
C ALA A 100 -2.65 7.69 29.39
N GLN A 101 -1.77 8.70 29.37
CA GLN A 101 -2.08 9.98 28.70
C GLN A 101 -2.04 9.84 27.17
N ALA A 102 -1.12 9.03 26.65
CA ALA A 102 -1.02 8.76 25.21
C ALA A 102 -2.24 7.98 24.72
N ASP A 103 -2.68 6.97 25.47
CA ASP A 103 -3.88 6.19 25.17
C ASP A 103 -5.14 7.06 25.18
N GLN A 104 -5.27 7.95 26.16
CA GLN A 104 -6.39 8.89 26.21
C GLN A 104 -6.41 9.84 25.00
N LYS A 105 -5.25 10.26 24.48
CA LYS A 105 -5.16 11.08 23.27
C LYS A 105 -5.49 10.27 22.02
N ARG A 106 -4.98 9.04 21.91
CA ARG A 106 -5.26 8.12 20.79
C ARG A 106 -6.76 7.79 20.70
N ALA A 107 -7.40 7.56 21.84
CA ALA A 107 -8.83 7.25 21.92
C ALA A 107 -9.74 8.34 21.31
N LYS A 108 -9.28 9.60 21.23
CA LYS A 108 -10.05 10.69 20.60
C LYS A 108 -10.17 10.57 19.09
N PHE A 109 -9.25 9.86 18.45
CA PHE A 109 -9.21 9.67 17.00
C PHE A 109 -9.71 8.30 16.57
N PHE A 110 -9.97 7.41 17.54
CA PHE A 110 -10.42 6.05 17.28
C PHE A 110 -11.74 6.04 16.51
N GLN A 111 -11.76 5.30 15.40
CA GLN A 111 -12.94 5.00 14.60
C GLN A 111 -13.32 3.54 14.79
N LEU A 112 -14.60 3.26 15.02
CA LEU A 112 -15.10 1.90 15.25
C LEU A 112 -15.01 1.05 13.97
N GLU A 113 -15.07 1.72 12.83
CA GLU A 113 -15.06 1.16 11.48
C GLU A 113 -13.67 0.64 11.08
N GLY A 114 -12.59 1.07 11.76
CA GLY A 114 -11.27 0.46 11.63
C GLY A 114 -10.07 1.40 11.78
N ASP A 115 -8.89 0.79 11.81
CA ASP A 115 -7.62 1.50 12.01
C ASP A 115 -7.24 2.39 10.81
N HIS A 116 -7.60 2.00 9.58
CA HIS A 116 -7.34 2.84 8.40
C HIS A 116 -8.13 4.16 8.44
N LEU A 117 -9.38 4.11 8.91
CA LEU A 117 -10.20 5.31 9.09
C LEU A 117 -9.72 6.14 10.29
N THR A 118 -9.21 5.48 11.33
CA THR A 118 -8.52 6.18 12.41
C THR A 118 -7.32 6.98 11.89
N LEU A 119 -6.50 6.43 10.98
CA LEU A 119 -5.38 7.15 10.36
C LEU A 119 -5.85 8.37 9.53
N LEU A 120 -6.94 8.21 8.78
CA LEU A 120 -7.55 9.30 8.01
C LEU A 120 -7.96 10.46 8.94
N VAL A 121 -8.69 10.15 10.01
CA VAL A 121 -9.17 11.16 10.97
C VAL A 121 -8.01 11.86 11.68
N VAL A 122 -6.91 11.16 11.99
CA VAL A 122 -5.72 11.78 12.54
C VAL A 122 -5.10 12.78 11.54
N TYR A 123 -4.98 12.40 10.27
CA TYR A 123 -4.42 13.29 9.25
C TYR A 123 -5.30 14.52 9.04
N GLU A 124 -6.62 14.34 8.95
CA GLU A 124 -7.58 15.45 8.82
C GLU A 124 -7.52 16.40 10.02
N ALA A 125 -7.42 15.88 11.23
CA ALA A 125 -7.28 16.69 12.44
C ALA A 125 -5.96 17.47 12.46
N TRP A 126 -4.88 16.89 11.94
CA TRP A 126 -3.59 17.59 11.79
C TRP A 126 -3.67 18.70 10.73
N LYS A 127 -4.29 18.41 9.57
CA LYS A 127 -4.56 19.38 8.51
C LYS A 127 -5.42 20.55 9.00
N ALA A 128 -6.47 20.27 9.77
CA ALA A 128 -7.35 21.29 10.37
C ALA A 128 -6.64 22.21 11.36
N LYS A 129 -5.51 21.76 11.93
CA LYS A 129 -4.63 22.57 12.79
C LYS A 129 -3.51 23.26 12.03
N ASN A 130 -3.67 23.48 10.72
CA ASN A 130 -2.68 24.14 9.86
C ASN A 130 -1.30 23.47 9.91
N PHE A 131 -1.26 22.13 9.88
CA PHE A 131 -0.01 21.37 9.86
C PHE A 131 0.91 21.66 11.06
N SER A 132 0.32 21.97 12.21
CA SER A 132 1.04 22.31 13.43
C SER A 132 2.05 21.22 13.80
N GLY A 133 3.29 21.63 14.12
CA GLY A 133 4.31 20.74 14.67
C GLY A 133 3.95 20.22 16.07
N PRO A 134 4.68 19.19 16.53
CA PRO A 134 4.49 18.60 17.87
C PRO A 134 4.75 19.57 19.01
#